data_AF-A0A6P8YDY4-F1
#
_entry.id   AF-A0A6P8YDY4-F1
#
_cell.length_a   1.000
_cell.length_b   1.000
_cell.length_c   1.000
_cell.angle_alpha   90.00
_cell.angle_beta   90.00
_cell.angle_gamma   90.00
#
_symmetry.space_group_name_H-M   'P 1'
#
loop_
_entity.id
_entity.type
_entity.pdbx_description
1 polymer ?
#
loop_
_entity_poly.entity_id
_entity_poly.type
_entity_poly.pdbx_seq_one_letter_code
_entity_poly.pdbx_strand_id
1 'polypeptide(L)'
;MAVCPVCKTETHSIQRLDLHLQLKHQIHVSHGFRDYSCFEANCFREFLNWKTYREHLIRSHNVPISVSGSKIISEEPPQKRCKLSVDVDSQNDSSNASTSFSSQENLDNLSIVDCCDMNPTSTDVPSFDSLKDTMKESSDKFLKEIYSNKSIPRNSVQKIVTEVTELVSSNVSNVKSVIRSQLSAASVPIETSAYVEKCLTMIEHPFRNLSSDYLRLKHFRSAPTWVEPEDLVIGDAEDLSASKVTPVSVKMSYIPLASSLKACLESPGVFNAMIEYMASLESEPVDCISNFIQSEFWKSKVKDKPGIQIPLFKFYDDYNVNNSLGPHAESGKLGGVYCSIPVLPPKMRSLVDNIFVVLLFKSQDRELFSNDIIFQKVIEELEDLQENGITICVDGISQTVYFRLGLILGDNLGVNSMFDFVSCFTANHSCRFCKIHRDALHFASEEDPSLLRNVNNYSVDVLTNDVSATGVVKNSVWNSLPGFHVT
;
A
#
# COMPACT_ATOMS: atom_id res chain seq x y z
N MET A 1 -45.75 6.53 28.71
CA MET A 1 -44.74 7.51 29.19
C MET A 1 -43.41 6.91 28.75
N ALA A 2 -42.25 7.25 29.30
CA ALA A 2 -41.04 6.49 29.04
C ALA A 2 -40.31 6.22 30.34
N VAL A 3 -39.99 4.96 30.60
CA VAL A 3 -39.36 4.51 31.83
C VAL A 3 -37.85 4.43 31.65
N CYS A 4 -37.08 4.97 32.58
CA CYS A 4 -35.63 4.84 32.57
C CYS A 4 -35.21 3.38 32.75
N PRO A 5 -34.38 2.81 31.85
CA PRO A 5 -33.97 1.42 31.94
C PRO A 5 -33.04 1.13 33.12
N VAL A 6 -32.39 2.15 33.69
CA VAL A 6 -31.42 2.00 34.79
C VAL A 6 -32.10 2.09 36.16
N CYS A 7 -32.88 3.14 36.39
CA CYS A 7 -33.49 3.41 37.71
C CYS A 7 -35.01 3.39 37.73
N LYS A 8 -35.65 2.99 36.63
CA LYS A 8 -37.11 2.84 36.50
C LYS A 8 -37.93 4.12 36.73
N THR A 9 -37.29 5.28 36.67
CA THR A 9 -37.98 6.57 36.78
C THR A 9 -38.78 6.87 35.53
N GLU A 10 -40.05 7.25 35.70
CA GLU A 10 -40.93 7.64 34.60
C GLU A 10 -40.62 9.05 34.10
N THR A 11 -40.63 9.22 32.78
CA THR A 11 -40.40 10.49 32.09
C THR A 11 -41.50 10.70 31.05
N HIS A 12 -41.89 11.95 30.83
CA HIS A 12 -43.05 12.26 29.99
C HIS A 12 -42.73 12.44 28.50
N SER A 13 -41.45 12.44 28.11
CA SER A 13 -41.03 12.53 26.71
C SER A 13 -39.65 11.91 26.50
N ILE A 14 -39.34 11.60 25.24
CA ILE A 14 -38.04 11.04 24.85
C ILE A 14 -36.89 11.99 25.17
N GLN A 15 -37.07 13.30 24.93
CA GLN A 15 -36.06 14.30 25.31
C GLN A 15 -35.78 14.33 26.81
N ARG A 16 -36.83 14.17 27.65
CA ARG A 16 -36.65 14.10 29.10
C ARG A 16 -35.95 12.83 29.54
N LEU A 17 -36.22 11.70 28.86
CA LEU A 17 -35.50 10.46 29.10
C LEU A 17 -34.01 10.58 28.75
N ASP A 18 -33.68 11.19 27.60
CA ASP A 18 -32.30 11.44 27.18
C ASP A 18 -31.55 12.32 28.20
N LEU A 19 -32.13 13.48 28.55
CA LEU A 19 -31.61 14.35 29.60
C LEU A 19 -31.44 13.63 30.94
N HIS A 20 -32.39 12.78 31.31
CA HIS A 20 -32.31 11.99 32.54
C HIS A 20 -31.13 10.99 32.50
N LEU A 21 -30.93 10.29 31.38
CA LEU A 21 -29.81 9.35 31.20
C LEU A 21 -28.46 10.07 31.26
N GLN A 22 -28.35 11.24 30.63
CA GLN A 22 -27.13 12.05 30.65
C GLN A 22 -26.84 12.62 32.04
N LEU A 23 -27.84 13.22 32.70
CA LEU A 23 -27.63 13.96 33.95
C LEU A 23 -27.58 13.07 35.20
N LYS A 24 -28.34 11.97 35.23
CA LYS A 24 -28.42 11.10 36.42
C LYS A 24 -27.54 9.86 36.33
N HIS A 25 -27.30 9.36 35.13
CA HIS A 25 -26.54 8.12 34.93
C HIS A 25 -25.22 8.33 34.18
N GLN A 26 -24.91 9.57 33.76
CA GLN A 26 -23.74 9.90 32.93
C GLN A 26 -23.66 9.06 31.63
N ILE A 27 -24.81 8.56 31.18
CA ILE A 27 -24.91 7.77 29.95
C ILE A 27 -25.19 8.73 28.80
N HIS A 28 -24.18 8.91 27.94
CA HIS A 28 -24.39 9.55 26.65
C HIS A 28 -25.06 8.56 25.70
N VAL A 29 -26.24 8.92 25.21
CA VAL A 29 -27.03 8.14 24.24
C VAL A 29 -26.30 7.81 22.93
N SER A 30 -25.21 8.51 22.61
CA SER A 30 -24.37 8.24 21.45
C SER A 30 -23.35 7.11 21.67
N HIS A 31 -22.89 6.85 22.89
CA HIS A 31 -21.76 5.93 23.13
C HIS A 31 -21.78 5.13 24.45
N GLY A 32 -22.79 5.28 25.33
CA GLY A 32 -22.65 4.93 26.75
C GLY A 32 -23.40 3.73 27.31
N PHE A 33 -24.32 3.07 26.59
CA PHE A 33 -25.11 1.98 27.18
C PHE A 33 -25.53 0.96 26.11
N ARG A 34 -25.33 -0.34 26.39
CA ARG A 34 -25.50 -1.41 25.39
C ARG A 34 -26.74 -2.30 25.59
N ASP A 35 -27.51 -2.13 26.66
CA ASP A 35 -28.65 -3.01 26.96
C ASP A 35 -29.90 -2.22 27.38
N TYR A 36 -30.67 -1.71 26.41
CA TYR A 36 -31.92 -1.01 26.68
C TYR A 36 -33.10 -1.99 26.69
N SER A 37 -33.65 -2.32 27.86
CA SER A 37 -34.90 -3.09 27.97
C SER A 37 -36.12 -2.16 28.01
N CYS A 38 -37.20 -2.53 27.31
CA CYS A 38 -38.47 -1.83 27.41
C CYS A 38 -39.23 -2.27 28.68
N PHE A 39 -39.73 -1.30 29.44
CA PHE A 39 -40.48 -1.51 30.68
C PHE A 39 -41.94 -1.04 30.59
N GLU A 40 -42.42 -0.73 29.38
CA GLU A 40 -43.83 -0.42 29.15
C GLU A 40 -44.69 -1.70 29.21
N ALA A 41 -45.93 -1.58 29.67
CA ALA A 41 -46.81 -2.72 29.91
C ALA A 41 -46.95 -3.61 28.65
N ASN A 42 -46.80 -4.92 28.83
CA ASN A 42 -46.84 -5.94 27.77
C ASN A 42 -45.73 -5.82 26.69
N CYS A 43 -44.58 -5.20 27.00
CA CYS A 43 -43.41 -5.20 26.13
C CYS A 43 -42.18 -5.79 26.83
N PHE A 44 -41.51 -6.74 26.18
CA PHE A 44 -40.34 -7.45 26.69
C PHE A 44 -39.14 -7.36 25.72
N ARG A 45 -39.08 -6.29 24.92
CA ARG A 45 -38.05 -6.12 23.89
C ARG A 45 -36.78 -5.47 24.45
N GLU A 46 -35.64 -5.92 23.97
CA GLU A 46 -34.31 -5.40 24.31
C GLU A 46 -33.60 -4.84 23.08
N PHE A 47 -32.77 -3.82 23.27
CA PHE A 47 -32.14 -3.06 22.19
C PHE A 47 -30.69 -2.73 22.51
N LEU A 48 -29.82 -2.93 21.51
CA LEU A 48 -28.37 -2.76 21.64
C LEU A 48 -27.90 -1.29 21.56
N ASN A 49 -28.77 -0.38 21.10
CA ASN A 49 -28.41 1.03 20.97
C ASN A 49 -29.63 1.95 21.15
N TRP A 50 -29.35 3.18 21.55
CA TRP A 50 -30.37 4.20 21.81
C TRP A 50 -31.26 4.48 20.59
N LYS A 51 -30.70 4.48 19.38
CA LYS A 51 -31.45 4.82 18.17
C LYS A 51 -32.63 3.85 17.95
N THR A 52 -32.36 2.55 18.03
CA THR A 52 -33.38 1.50 17.85
C THR A 52 -34.37 1.48 19.01
N TYR A 53 -33.91 1.68 20.25
CA TYR A 53 -34.78 1.80 21.42
C TYR A 53 -35.73 3.01 21.31
N ARG A 54 -35.20 4.17 20.90
CA ARG A 54 -35.96 5.40 20.67
C ARG A 54 -37.04 5.21 19.62
N GLU A 55 -36.70 4.60 18.48
CA GLU A 55 -37.68 4.32 17.42
C GLU A 55 -38.80 3.38 17.91
N HIS A 56 -38.46 2.40 18.74
CA HIS A 56 -39.45 1.51 19.36
C HIS A 56 -40.41 2.26 20.29
N LEU A 57 -39.90 3.11 21.19
CA LEU A 57 -40.75 3.91 22.08
C LEU A 57 -41.71 4.83 21.30
N ILE A 58 -41.25 5.40 20.18
CA ILE A 58 -42.10 6.24 19.31
C ILE A 58 -43.18 5.39 18.63
N ARG A 59 -42.79 4.27 17.99
CA ARG A 59 -43.67 3.52 17.11
C ARG A 59 -44.60 2.55 17.83
N SER A 60 -44.15 1.97 18.93
CA SER A 60 -44.87 0.91 19.65
C SER A 60 -45.57 1.40 20.92
N HIS A 61 -45.10 2.50 21.51
CA HIS A 61 -45.63 3.03 22.77
C HIS A 61 -46.10 4.48 22.68
N ASN A 62 -46.08 5.09 21.47
CA ASN A 62 -46.53 6.45 21.20
C ASN A 62 -45.95 7.50 22.18
N VAL A 63 -44.70 7.32 22.62
CA VAL A 63 -44.05 8.26 23.53
C VAL A 63 -43.78 9.58 22.77
N PRO A 64 -44.23 10.73 23.28
CA PRO A 64 -44.01 12.01 22.61
C PRO A 64 -42.52 12.40 22.63
N ILE A 65 -42.05 13.00 21.53
CA ILE A 65 -40.64 13.41 21.38
C ILE A 65 -40.32 14.56 22.36
N SER A 66 -41.23 15.52 22.51
CA SER A 66 -41.13 16.68 23.40
C SER A 66 -42.47 16.95 24.09
N VAL A 67 -42.47 17.56 25.28
CA VAL A 67 -43.70 17.99 25.95
C VAL A 67 -44.12 19.34 25.37
N SER A 68 -45.32 19.42 24.79
CA SER A 68 -45.86 20.65 24.19
C SER A 68 -45.97 21.77 25.23
N GLY A 69 -45.05 22.73 25.14
CA GLY A 69 -45.00 23.88 26.03
C GLY A 69 -43.80 24.78 25.76
N SER A 70 -43.48 25.03 24.49
CA SER A 70 -42.68 26.16 23.97
C SER A 70 -42.69 26.07 22.44
N LYS A 71 -43.48 26.91 21.77
CA LYS A 71 -43.33 27.18 20.34
C LYS A 71 -41.98 27.88 20.15
N ILE A 72 -41.01 27.22 19.54
CA ILE A 72 -39.98 27.91 18.75
C ILE A 72 -40.33 27.62 17.30
N ILE A 73 -40.73 28.70 16.64
CA ILE A 73 -41.11 28.74 15.24
C ILE A 73 -39.87 28.36 14.42
N SER A 74 -40.07 27.42 13.50
CA SER A 74 -39.16 27.14 12.40
C SER A 74 -39.10 28.35 11.48
N GLU A 75 -38.06 29.17 11.63
CA GLU A 75 -37.56 30.08 10.62
C GLU A 75 -36.15 29.61 10.21
N GLU A 76 -36.02 29.09 8.99
CA GLU A 76 -34.82 29.36 8.19
C GLU A 76 -34.90 30.82 7.68
N PRO A 77 -33.83 31.53 7.25
CA PRO A 77 -32.37 31.30 7.27
C PRO A 77 -31.59 32.58 7.73
N PRO A 78 -30.24 32.77 7.57
CA PRO A 78 -29.69 33.15 6.25
C PRO A 78 -28.30 32.57 5.91
N GLN A 79 -28.15 32.08 4.69
CA GLN A 79 -26.88 32.10 3.98
C GLN A 79 -26.48 33.57 3.71
N LYS A 80 -25.31 34.00 4.20
CA LYS A 80 -24.53 35.09 3.58
C LYS A 80 -23.05 34.98 3.92
N ARG A 81 -22.25 34.86 2.85
CA ARG A 81 -20.81 35.09 2.80
C ARG A 81 -20.45 36.44 3.44
N CYS A 82 -19.36 36.49 4.21
CA CYS A 82 -18.23 37.35 3.85
C CYS A 82 -16.93 36.96 4.57
N LYS A 83 -15.84 37.16 3.83
CA LYS A 83 -14.42 36.89 4.13
C LYS A 83 -13.92 37.64 5.36
N LEU A 84 -13.02 37.02 6.12
CA LEU A 84 -11.80 37.68 6.59
C LEU A 84 -10.68 36.66 6.79
N SER A 85 -9.54 37.05 6.26
CA SER A 85 -8.24 36.42 6.06
C SER A 85 -7.46 36.14 7.34
N VAL A 86 -6.80 34.98 7.42
CA VAL A 86 -5.45 34.80 7.97
C VAL A 86 -4.76 33.66 7.18
N ASP A 87 -3.50 33.90 6.86
CA ASP A 87 -2.67 33.27 5.85
C ASP A 87 -2.49 31.75 5.97
N VAL A 88 -2.79 31.05 4.87
CA VAL A 88 -2.25 29.71 4.60
C VAL A 88 -1.17 29.90 3.55
N ASP A 89 0.07 29.88 4.04
CA ASP A 89 1.27 29.84 3.21
C ASP A 89 1.22 28.57 2.37
N SER A 90 0.87 28.75 1.11
CA SER A 90 0.83 27.71 0.08
C SER A 90 2.00 27.99 -0.86
N GLN A 91 3.19 27.56 -0.44
CA GLN A 91 4.31 27.41 -1.35
C GLN A 91 4.02 26.24 -2.28
N ASN A 92 3.50 26.61 -3.44
CA ASN A 92 3.27 25.76 -4.59
C ASN A 92 4.55 25.81 -5.43
N ASP A 93 5.57 25.02 -5.07
CA ASP A 93 6.77 24.84 -5.90
C ASP A 93 6.50 23.75 -6.95
N SER A 94 5.81 24.16 -8.01
CA SER A 94 5.76 23.44 -9.28
C SER A 94 6.79 24.04 -10.23
N SER A 95 8.08 23.80 -9.96
CA SER A 95 9.15 24.07 -10.91
C SER A 95 9.31 22.91 -11.89
N ASN A 96 8.41 22.82 -12.89
CA ASN A 96 8.73 22.11 -14.13
C ASN A 96 9.09 23.16 -15.19
N ALA A 97 10.40 23.27 -15.42
CA ALA A 97 11.00 24.09 -16.45
C ALA A 97 10.43 23.70 -17.82
N SER A 98 9.52 24.54 -18.31
CA SER A 98 9.03 24.49 -19.68
C SER A 98 10.05 25.27 -20.52
N THR A 99 11.02 24.59 -21.11
CA THR A 99 11.84 25.18 -22.17
C THR A 99 10.96 25.44 -23.39
N SER A 100 10.59 26.70 -23.55
CA SER A 100 10.01 27.27 -24.76
C SER A 100 11.02 27.16 -25.90
N PHE A 101 10.76 26.31 -26.88
CA PHE A 101 11.34 26.46 -28.22
C PHE A 101 10.22 26.85 -29.17
N SER A 102 10.22 28.14 -29.53
CA SER A 102 9.36 28.70 -30.56
C SER A 102 9.94 28.35 -31.93
N SER A 103 9.17 27.65 -32.74
CA SER A 103 9.33 27.68 -34.20
C SER A 103 7.95 27.51 -34.81
N GLN A 104 7.33 28.65 -35.13
CA GLN A 104 6.29 28.72 -36.14
C GLN A 104 6.95 28.46 -37.49
N GLU A 105 6.70 27.29 -38.07
CA GLU A 105 6.85 27.07 -39.50
C GLU A 105 5.53 26.56 -40.07
N ASN A 106 5.07 27.27 -41.10
CA ASN A 106 3.85 27.05 -41.83
C ASN A 106 3.84 25.64 -42.45
N LEU A 107 2.90 24.81 -42.01
CA LEU A 107 2.45 23.63 -42.76
C LEU A 107 1.54 24.12 -43.91
N ASP A 108 2.14 24.61 -44.99
CA ASP A 108 1.46 24.81 -46.28
C ASP A 108 2.52 24.98 -47.38
N ASN A 109 3.15 23.87 -47.76
CA ASN A 109 3.70 23.57 -49.10
C ASN A 109 4.70 22.41 -49.01
N LEU A 110 4.21 21.18 -49.11
CA LEU A 110 5.04 20.05 -49.54
C LEU A 110 4.57 19.67 -50.95
N SER A 111 5.25 20.26 -51.94
CA SER A 111 5.18 19.84 -53.33
C SER A 111 5.62 18.38 -53.42
N ILE A 112 4.81 17.58 -54.12
CA ILE A 112 5.14 16.23 -54.56
C ILE A 112 6.46 16.31 -55.33
N VAL A 113 7.53 15.74 -54.75
CA VAL A 113 8.77 15.50 -55.46
C VAL A 113 8.64 14.13 -56.09
N ASP A 114 8.49 14.11 -57.43
CA ASP A 114 8.73 12.93 -58.23
C ASP A 114 10.20 12.52 -58.05
N CYS A 115 10.43 11.41 -57.33
CA CYS A 115 11.73 10.77 -57.27
C CYS A 115 11.64 9.42 -58.00
N CYS A 116 11.72 9.48 -59.33
CA CYS A 116 12.25 8.37 -60.10
C CYS A 116 13.78 8.36 -59.96
N ASP A 117 14.36 7.16 -59.98
CA ASP A 117 15.79 6.85 -59.99
C ASP A 117 16.57 6.97 -58.67
N MET A 118 16.58 5.87 -57.92
CA MET A 118 17.81 5.35 -57.28
C MET A 118 17.81 3.82 -57.34
N ASN A 119 18.81 3.25 -58.02
CA ASN A 119 19.16 1.83 -57.96
C ASN A 119 19.60 1.47 -56.53
N PRO A 120 18.95 0.55 -55.81
CA PRO A 120 19.47 0.08 -54.54
C PRO A 120 20.51 -1.02 -54.79
N THR A 121 21.78 -0.69 -54.58
CA THR A 121 22.82 -1.69 -54.36
C THR A 121 22.95 -1.90 -52.85
N SER A 122 23.00 -3.18 -52.44
CA SER A 122 22.92 -3.76 -51.06
C SER A 122 21.56 -3.71 -50.38
N THR A 123 20.71 -4.69 -50.66
CA THR A 123 19.44 -4.93 -49.97
C THR A 123 19.63 -5.89 -48.78
N ASP A 124 19.88 -5.34 -47.59
CA ASP A 124 19.43 -5.99 -46.35
C ASP A 124 17.92 -5.72 -46.24
N VAL A 125 17.10 -6.51 -46.95
CA VAL A 125 15.64 -6.40 -46.82
C VAL A 125 15.27 -6.93 -45.43
N PRO A 126 14.61 -6.15 -44.57
CA PRO A 126 14.16 -6.64 -43.27
C PRO A 126 13.26 -7.86 -43.46
N SER A 127 13.63 -8.97 -42.83
CA SER A 127 12.84 -10.20 -42.88
C SER A 127 11.51 -10.03 -42.14
N PHE A 128 10.51 -10.84 -42.49
CA PHE A 128 9.24 -10.88 -41.77
C PHE A 128 9.42 -11.14 -40.26
N ASP A 129 10.41 -11.95 -39.90
CA ASP A 129 10.72 -12.24 -38.51
C ASP A 129 11.31 -11.03 -37.78
N SER A 130 12.18 -10.25 -38.45
CA SER A 130 12.67 -8.97 -37.92
C SER A 130 11.53 -7.97 -37.66
N LEU A 131 10.59 -7.85 -38.59
CA LEU A 131 9.38 -7.03 -38.41
C LEU A 131 8.55 -7.53 -37.22
N LYS A 132 8.35 -8.85 -37.12
CA LYS A 132 7.58 -9.49 -36.05
C LYS A 132 8.14 -9.20 -34.67
N ASP A 133 9.47 -9.28 -34.53
CA ASP A 133 10.11 -9.07 -33.25
C ASP A 133 10.13 -7.58 -32.88
N THR A 134 10.36 -6.69 -33.85
CA THR A 134 10.25 -5.23 -33.67
C THR A 134 8.84 -4.82 -33.19
N MET A 135 7.80 -5.39 -33.79
CA MET A 135 6.41 -5.11 -33.42
C MET A 135 6.09 -5.61 -32.02
N LYS A 136 6.54 -6.82 -31.65
CA LYS A 136 6.37 -7.35 -30.30
C LYS A 136 7.08 -6.48 -29.26
N GLU A 137 8.32 -6.08 -29.54
CA GLU A 137 9.10 -5.22 -28.64
C GLU A 137 8.44 -3.87 -28.45
N SER A 138 7.92 -3.27 -29.52
CA SER A 138 7.19 -2.00 -29.46
C SER A 138 5.91 -2.12 -28.63
N SER A 139 5.10 -3.16 -28.85
CA SER A 139 3.89 -3.43 -28.07
C SER A 139 4.19 -3.73 -26.60
N ASP A 140 5.25 -4.48 -26.33
CA ASP A 140 5.69 -4.81 -24.98
C ASP A 140 6.18 -3.56 -24.23
N LYS A 141 7.00 -2.72 -24.86
CA LYS A 141 7.45 -1.44 -24.30
C LYS A 141 6.28 -0.53 -23.95
N PHE A 142 5.35 -0.35 -24.88
CA PHE A 142 4.14 0.46 -24.67
C PHE A 142 3.33 -0.03 -23.46
N LEU A 143 3.12 -1.35 -23.36
CA LEU A 143 2.37 -1.92 -22.23
C LEU A 143 3.12 -1.79 -20.92
N LYS A 144 4.44 -2.02 -20.89
CA LYS A 144 5.27 -1.83 -19.69
C LYS A 144 5.19 -0.40 -19.18
N GLU A 145 5.26 0.59 -20.06
CA GLU A 145 5.11 2.01 -19.70
C GLU A 145 3.74 2.30 -19.08
N ILE A 146 2.65 1.78 -19.67
CA ILE A 146 1.31 1.96 -19.10
C ILE A 146 1.15 1.25 -17.75
N TYR A 147 1.61 0.01 -17.62
CA TYR A 147 1.53 -0.74 -16.36
C TYR A 147 2.42 -0.15 -15.26
N SER A 148 3.51 0.55 -15.62
CA SER A 148 4.36 1.26 -14.66
C SER A 148 3.67 2.49 -14.06
N ASN A 149 2.63 3.02 -14.72
CA ASN A 149 1.90 4.18 -14.24
C ASN A 149 0.88 3.77 -13.16
N LYS A 150 1.23 4.03 -11.89
CA LYS A 150 0.42 3.72 -10.70
C LYS A 150 -0.96 4.38 -10.69
N SER A 151 -1.17 5.45 -11.47
CA SER A 151 -2.46 6.14 -11.58
C SER A 151 -3.43 5.47 -12.56
N ILE A 152 -2.98 4.51 -13.37
CA ILE A 152 -3.82 3.83 -14.38
C ILE A 152 -4.25 2.46 -13.83
N PRO A 153 -5.54 2.28 -13.49
CA PRO A 153 -6.02 0.98 -13.01
C PRO A 153 -6.11 -0.05 -14.14
N ARG A 154 -6.02 -1.34 -13.81
CA ARG A 154 -5.94 -2.45 -14.80
C ARG A 154 -7.12 -2.48 -15.78
N ASN A 155 -8.32 -2.13 -15.32
CA ASN A 155 -9.50 -2.03 -16.18
C ASN A 155 -9.35 -0.90 -17.23
N SER A 156 -8.75 0.23 -16.86
CA SER A 156 -8.42 1.30 -17.80
C SER A 156 -7.33 0.86 -18.79
N VAL A 157 -6.33 0.09 -18.35
CA VAL A 157 -5.34 -0.49 -19.28
C VAL A 157 -6.01 -1.38 -20.32
N GLN A 158 -6.96 -2.22 -19.90
CA GLN A 158 -7.73 -3.04 -20.84
C GLN A 158 -8.50 -2.20 -21.85
N LYS A 159 -9.12 -1.10 -21.40
CA LYS A 159 -9.82 -0.17 -22.28
C LYS A 159 -8.86 0.47 -23.30
N ILE A 160 -7.70 0.94 -22.86
CA ILE A 160 -6.67 1.53 -23.73
C ILE A 160 -6.23 0.52 -24.80
N VAL A 161 -5.94 -0.73 -24.40
CA VAL A 161 -5.54 -1.79 -25.34
C VAL A 161 -6.62 -2.03 -26.40
N THR A 162 -7.89 -2.08 -26.01
CA THR A 162 -9.01 -2.26 -26.93
C THR A 162 -9.12 -1.08 -27.91
N GLU A 163 -9.16 0.16 -27.40
CA GLU A 163 -9.32 1.38 -28.23
C GLU A 163 -8.15 1.57 -29.20
N VAL A 164 -6.90 1.33 -28.76
CA VAL A 164 -5.73 1.40 -29.64
C VAL A 164 -5.76 0.28 -30.68
N THR A 165 -6.20 -0.93 -30.32
CA THR A 165 -6.36 -2.03 -31.29
C THR A 165 -7.38 -1.67 -32.36
N GLU A 166 -8.53 -1.13 -31.97
CA GLU A 166 -9.58 -0.70 -32.91
C GLU A 166 -9.06 0.40 -33.85
N LEU A 167 -8.42 1.43 -33.30
CA LEU A 167 -7.84 2.53 -34.08
C LEU A 167 -6.82 2.02 -35.11
N VAL A 168 -5.87 1.18 -34.68
CA VAL A 168 -4.84 0.63 -35.57
C VAL A 168 -5.48 -0.28 -36.61
N SER A 169 -6.37 -1.18 -36.21
CA SER A 169 -7.02 -2.11 -37.13
C SER A 169 -7.80 -1.37 -38.22
N SER A 170 -8.58 -0.35 -37.87
CA SER A 170 -9.39 0.40 -38.83
C SER A 170 -8.52 1.11 -39.87
N ASN A 171 -7.46 1.78 -39.42
CA ASN A 171 -6.53 2.48 -40.32
C ASN A 171 -5.73 1.50 -41.18
N VAL A 172 -5.26 0.39 -40.62
CA VAL A 172 -4.49 -0.62 -41.37
C VAL A 172 -5.39 -1.34 -42.38
N SER A 173 -6.64 -1.67 -42.06
CA SER A 173 -7.58 -2.25 -43.02
C SER A 173 -7.81 -1.32 -44.22
N ASN A 174 -7.94 -0.01 -43.98
CA ASN A 174 -8.09 0.99 -45.04
C ASN A 174 -6.83 1.03 -45.94
N VAL A 175 -5.64 1.11 -45.35
CA VAL A 175 -4.37 1.08 -46.08
C VAL A 175 -4.19 -0.23 -46.87
N LYS A 176 -4.54 -1.36 -46.26
CA LYS A 176 -4.49 -2.69 -46.88
C LYS A 176 -5.39 -2.79 -48.12
N SER A 177 -6.56 -2.15 -48.09
CA SER A 177 -7.47 -2.10 -49.26
C SER A 177 -6.86 -1.31 -50.43
N VAL A 178 -6.19 -0.19 -50.14
CA VAL A 178 -5.52 0.66 -51.15
C VAL A 178 -4.30 -0.07 -51.72
N ILE A 179 -3.48 -0.69 -50.87
CA ILE A 179 -2.30 -1.44 -51.32
C ILE A 179 -2.74 -2.63 -52.19
N ARG A 180 -3.78 -3.37 -51.79
CA ARG A 180 -4.29 -4.52 -52.55
C ARG A 180 -4.75 -4.10 -53.96
N SER A 181 -5.44 -2.97 -54.11
CA SER A 181 -5.87 -2.49 -55.42
C SER A 181 -4.68 -2.11 -56.31
N GLN A 182 -3.69 -1.41 -55.76
CA GLN A 182 -2.47 -1.03 -56.50
C GLN A 182 -1.61 -2.24 -56.91
N LEU A 183 -1.41 -3.22 -56.02
CA LEU A 183 -0.68 -4.45 -56.34
C LEU A 183 -1.36 -5.24 -57.46
N SER A 184 -2.70 -5.29 -57.46
CA SER A 184 -3.47 -5.97 -58.52
C SER A 184 -3.37 -5.24 -59.86
N ALA A 185 -3.41 -3.91 -59.87
CA ALA A 185 -3.26 -3.10 -61.08
C ALA A 185 -1.85 -3.21 -61.68
N ALA A 186 -0.83 -3.32 -60.83
CA ALA A 186 0.56 -3.46 -61.24
C ALA A 186 0.97 -4.90 -61.63
N SER A 187 0.05 -5.87 -61.58
CA SER A 187 0.31 -7.29 -61.90
C SER A 187 1.47 -7.90 -61.10
N VAL A 188 1.60 -7.51 -59.82
CA VAL A 188 2.65 -8.01 -58.93
C VAL A 188 2.46 -9.52 -58.67
N PRO A 189 3.53 -10.33 -58.56
CA PRO A 189 3.42 -11.74 -58.23
C PRO A 189 2.60 -12.00 -56.96
N ILE A 190 1.78 -13.06 -57.00
CA ILE A 190 0.88 -13.46 -55.91
C ILE A 190 1.65 -13.66 -54.60
N GLU A 191 2.86 -14.23 -54.66
CA GLU A 191 3.71 -14.47 -53.50
C GLU A 191 4.12 -13.17 -52.79
N THR A 192 4.52 -12.15 -53.56
CA THR A 192 4.88 -10.83 -53.02
C THR A 192 3.65 -10.13 -52.43
N SER A 193 2.50 -10.22 -53.09
CA SER A 193 1.24 -9.69 -52.56
C SER A 193 0.85 -10.35 -51.24
N ALA A 194 0.95 -11.67 -51.16
CA ALA A 194 0.69 -12.44 -49.94
C ALA A 194 1.67 -12.07 -48.81
N TYR A 195 2.94 -11.83 -49.12
CA TYR A 195 3.93 -11.38 -48.15
C TYR A 195 3.58 -10.00 -47.56
N VAL A 196 3.22 -9.03 -48.40
CA VAL A 196 2.80 -7.69 -47.97
C VAL A 196 1.54 -7.77 -47.11
N GLU A 197 0.54 -8.55 -47.53
CA GLU A 197 -0.67 -8.75 -46.73
C GLU A 197 -0.38 -9.39 -45.36
N LYS A 198 0.55 -10.34 -45.31
CA LYS A 198 0.98 -10.96 -44.05
C LYS A 198 1.61 -9.93 -43.11
N CYS A 199 2.44 -9.02 -43.64
CA CYS A 199 3.04 -7.93 -42.87
C CYS A 199 1.96 -6.97 -42.34
N LEU A 200 1.04 -6.51 -43.21
CA LEU A 200 -0.04 -5.60 -42.81
C LEU A 200 -0.97 -6.22 -41.77
N THR A 201 -1.32 -7.50 -41.90
CA THR A 201 -2.18 -8.22 -40.94
C THR A 201 -1.53 -8.32 -39.54
N MET A 202 -0.20 -8.30 -39.47
CA MET A 202 0.49 -8.25 -38.19
C MET A 202 0.35 -6.88 -37.53
N ILE A 203 0.50 -5.80 -38.31
CA ILE A 203 0.35 -4.42 -37.83
C ILE A 203 -1.09 -4.14 -37.42
N GLU A 204 -2.07 -4.72 -38.13
CA GLU A 204 -3.51 -4.62 -37.86
C GLU A 204 -3.90 -5.06 -36.43
N HIS A 205 -3.07 -5.91 -35.79
CA HIS A 205 -3.34 -6.47 -34.46
C HIS A 205 -2.09 -6.39 -33.54
N PRO A 206 -1.68 -5.19 -33.11
CA PRO A 206 -0.42 -4.97 -32.41
C PRO A 206 -0.33 -5.71 -31.06
N PHE A 207 -1.48 -5.94 -30.41
CA PHE A 207 -1.57 -6.61 -29.11
C PHE A 207 -2.16 -8.02 -29.20
N ARG A 208 -2.06 -8.72 -30.35
CA ARG A 208 -2.71 -10.04 -30.53
C ARG A 208 -2.41 -11.05 -29.42
N ASN A 209 -1.17 -11.07 -28.93
CA ASN A 209 -0.72 -11.97 -27.85
C ASN A 209 -0.81 -11.34 -26.45
N LEU A 210 -1.33 -10.11 -26.36
CA LEU A 210 -1.35 -9.25 -25.17
C LEU A 210 -2.74 -8.58 -25.00
N SER A 211 -3.77 -9.14 -25.63
CA SER A 211 -5.07 -8.48 -25.81
C SER A 211 -5.90 -8.45 -24.52
N SER A 212 -5.77 -9.47 -23.68
CA SER A 212 -6.44 -9.57 -22.38
C SER A 212 -5.47 -9.40 -21.21
N ASP A 213 -5.98 -9.00 -20.05
CA ASP A 213 -5.19 -8.87 -18.82
C ASP A 213 -4.48 -10.19 -18.47
N TYR A 214 -5.17 -11.32 -18.62
CA TYR A 214 -4.59 -12.66 -18.45
C TYR A 214 -3.37 -12.88 -19.35
N LEU A 215 -3.47 -12.56 -20.65
CA LEU A 215 -2.35 -12.74 -21.59
C LEU A 215 -1.17 -11.84 -21.26
N ARG A 216 -1.43 -10.59 -20.84
CA ARG A 216 -0.40 -9.66 -20.42
C ARG A 216 0.31 -10.11 -19.15
N LEU A 217 -0.43 -10.54 -18.13
CA LEU A 217 0.15 -11.10 -16.91
C LEU A 217 0.95 -12.37 -17.19
N LYS A 218 0.44 -13.26 -18.06
CA LYS A 218 1.18 -14.45 -18.50
C LYS A 218 2.50 -14.09 -19.19
N HIS A 219 2.50 -13.03 -20.01
CA HIS A 219 3.70 -12.51 -20.66
C HIS A 219 4.69 -11.92 -19.64
N PHE A 220 4.24 -11.06 -18.72
CA PHE A 220 5.11 -10.47 -17.70
C PHE A 220 5.71 -11.50 -16.75
N ARG A 221 4.98 -12.57 -16.41
CA ARG A 221 5.49 -13.70 -15.62
C ARG A 221 6.69 -14.43 -16.24
N SER A 222 6.91 -14.27 -17.54
CA SER A 222 8.09 -14.84 -18.21
C SER A 222 9.35 -13.98 -18.05
N ALA A 223 9.21 -12.73 -17.60
CA ALA A 223 10.35 -11.84 -17.39
C ALA A 223 11.10 -12.21 -16.10
N PRO A 224 12.44 -12.23 -16.12
CA PRO A 224 13.24 -12.55 -14.92
C PRO A 224 13.09 -11.52 -13.80
N THR A 225 12.63 -10.31 -14.13
CA THR A 225 12.39 -9.22 -13.18
C THR A 225 11.00 -9.27 -12.54
N TRP A 226 10.14 -10.22 -12.93
CA TRP A 226 8.81 -10.36 -12.36
C TRP A 226 8.86 -11.19 -11.07
N VAL A 227 8.38 -10.61 -9.98
CA VAL A 227 8.22 -11.28 -8.70
C VAL A 227 6.74 -11.53 -8.48
N GLU A 228 6.32 -12.79 -8.52
CA GLU A 228 4.92 -13.16 -8.31
C GLU A 228 4.59 -13.14 -6.80
N PRO A 229 3.47 -12.51 -6.40
CA PRO A 229 2.96 -12.63 -5.04
C PRO A 229 2.47 -14.05 -4.74
N GLU A 230 2.71 -14.52 -3.52
CA GLU A 230 2.31 -15.81 -3.00
C GLU A 230 1.13 -15.65 -2.02
N ASP A 231 0.11 -16.50 -2.15
CA ASP A 231 -0.99 -16.58 -1.19
C ASP A 231 -0.56 -17.47 -0.01
N LEU A 232 -0.48 -16.89 1.19
CA LEU A 232 -0.21 -17.64 2.42
C LEU A 232 -1.50 -17.83 3.22
N VAL A 233 -1.85 -19.08 3.49
CA VAL A 233 -3.00 -19.42 4.34
C VAL A 233 -2.58 -19.30 5.81
N ILE A 234 -3.29 -18.47 6.58
CA ILE A 234 -3.00 -18.22 8.00
C ILE A 234 -3.98 -18.90 8.96
N GLY A 235 -5.07 -19.45 8.42
CA GLY A 235 -6.08 -20.18 9.18
C GLY A 235 -7.42 -20.17 8.47
N ASP A 236 -8.48 -20.56 9.18
CA ASP A 236 -9.85 -20.53 8.70
C ASP A 236 -10.70 -19.57 9.54
N ALA A 237 -11.63 -18.87 8.91
CA ALA A 237 -12.63 -18.03 9.58
C ALA A 237 -14.05 -18.47 9.19
N GLU A 238 -15.01 -18.20 10.07
CA GLU A 238 -16.42 -18.49 9.82
C GLU A 238 -17.04 -17.41 8.93
N ASP A 239 -17.58 -17.81 7.77
CA ASP A 239 -18.38 -16.92 6.95
C ASP A 239 -19.86 -16.96 7.38
N LEU A 240 -20.29 -15.89 8.05
CA LEU A 240 -21.67 -15.70 8.51
C LEU A 240 -22.60 -15.14 7.42
N SER A 241 -22.10 -14.83 6.22
CA SER A 241 -22.90 -14.26 5.13
C SER A 241 -23.79 -15.29 4.42
N ALA A 242 -23.48 -16.58 4.55
CA ALA A 242 -24.28 -17.68 4.04
C ALA A 242 -25.25 -18.21 5.10
N SER A 243 -26.42 -18.72 4.68
CA SER A 243 -27.39 -19.40 5.57
C SER A 243 -26.85 -20.68 6.24
N LYS A 244 -25.60 -21.06 5.94
CA LYS A 244 -24.80 -22.09 6.60
C LYS A 244 -23.43 -21.51 6.90
N VAL A 245 -22.96 -21.69 8.13
CA VAL A 245 -21.58 -21.38 8.51
C VAL A 245 -20.65 -22.31 7.74
N THR A 246 -19.82 -21.74 6.86
CA THR A 246 -18.77 -22.48 6.17
C THR A 246 -17.41 -21.91 6.55
N PRO A 247 -16.42 -22.76 6.86
CA PRO A 247 -15.06 -22.30 7.08
C PRO A 247 -14.50 -21.79 5.75
N VAL A 248 -13.94 -20.59 5.77
CA VAL A 248 -13.25 -19.96 4.64
C VAL A 248 -11.81 -19.70 5.05
N SER A 249 -10.87 -20.22 4.28
CA SER A 249 -9.45 -20.00 4.54
C SER A 249 -9.09 -18.53 4.38
N VAL A 250 -8.52 -17.97 5.45
CA VAL A 250 -7.99 -16.61 5.48
C VAL A 250 -6.58 -16.62 4.92
N LYS A 251 -6.31 -15.67 4.03
CA LYS A 251 -5.06 -15.57 3.30
C LYS A 251 -4.44 -14.18 3.43
N MET A 252 -3.12 -14.15 3.45
CA MET A 252 -2.31 -12.94 3.24
C MET A 252 -1.52 -13.07 1.94
N SER A 253 -1.17 -11.92 1.34
CA SER A 253 -0.35 -11.87 0.14
C SER A 253 1.09 -11.54 0.52
N TYR A 254 1.98 -12.47 0.23
CA TYR A 254 3.41 -12.39 0.48
C TYR A 254 4.14 -12.09 -0.84
N ILE A 255 5.13 -11.21 -0.81
CA ILE A 255 5.99 -10.93 -1.96
C ILE A 255 7.41 -11.29 -1.54
N PRO A 256 8.04 -12.31 -2.16
CA PRO A 256 9.38 -12.75 -1.81
C PRO A 256 10.40 -11.60 -1.86
N LEU A 257 10.90 -11.23 -0.68
CA LEU A 257 11.81 -10.08 -0.55
C LEU A 257 13.15 -10.39 -1.22
N ALA A 258 13.68 -11.61 -1.09
CA ALA A 258 14.91 -12.02 -1.76
C ALA A 258 14.82 -11.85 -3.28
N SER A 259 13.72 -12.29 -3.91
CA SER A 259 13.51 -12.12 -5.35
C SER A 259 13.43 -10.65 -5.75
N SER A 260 12.76 -9.82 -4.94
CA SER A 260 12.64 -8.38 -5.19
C SER A 260 13.97 -7.65 -5.07
N LEU A 261 14.75 -7.96 -4.03
CA LEU A 261 16.09 -7.42 -3.82
C LEU A 261 17.05 -7.86 -4.93
N LYS A 262 17.01 -9.14 -5.34
CA LYS A 262 17.82 -9.65 -6.45
C LYS A 262 17.52 -8.90 -7.74
N ALA A 263 16.25 -8.78 -8.12
CA ALA A 263 15.84 -8.06 -9.33
C ALA A 263 16.27 -6.58 -9.30
N CYS A 264 16.19 -5.93 -8.12
CA CYS A 264 16.66 -4.56 -7.93
C CYS A 264 18.18 -4.44 -8.10
N LEU A 265 18.96 -5.29 -7.44
CA LEU A 265 20.43 -5.21 -7.47
C LEU A 265 21.00 -5.61 -8.83
N GLU A 266 20.39 -6.57 -9.53
CA GLU A 266 20.78 -6.96 -10.89
C GLU A 266 20.29 -5.96 -11.96
N SER A 267 19.50 -4.95 -11.59
CA SER A 267 19.11 -3.90 -12.52
C SER A 267 20.33 -3.05 -12.93
N PRO A 268 20.42 -2.63 -14.21
CA PRO A 268 21.61 -1.96 -14.74
C PRO A 268 22.09 -0.78 -13.89
N GLY A 269 23.33 -0.86 -13.40
CA GLY A 269 24.01 0.20 -12.65
C GLY A 269 23.57 0.39 -11.20
N VAL A 270 22.52 -0.29 -10.72
CA VAL A 270 21.99 -0.11 -9.35
C VAL A 270 23.00 -0.57 -8.31
N PHE A 271 23.50 -1.80 -8.44
CA PHE A 271 24.45 -2.36 -7.49
C PHE A 271 25.76 -1.58 -7.43
N ASN A 272 26.36 -1.26 -8.59
CA ASN A 272 27.61 -0.50 -8.66
C ASN A 272 27.46 0.89 -8.02
N ALA A 273 26.38 1.62 -8.33
CA ALA A 273 26.12 2.93 -7.73
C ALA A 273 25.91 2.84 -6.20
N MET A 274 25.30 1.77 -5.71
CA MET A 274 25.14 1.52 -4.28
C MET A 274 26.49 1.28 -3.60
N ILE A 275 27.36 0.43 -4.16
CA ILE A 275 28.69 0.16 -3.61
C ILE A 275 29.57 1.41 -3.63
N GLU A 276 29.57 2.17 -4.73
CA GLU A 276 30.26 3.46 -4.81
C GLU A 276 29.79 4.43 -3.73
N TYR A 277 28.48 4.50 -3.51
CA TYR A 277 27.92 5.35 -2.46
C TYR A 277 28.32 4.88 -1.06
N MET A 278 28.26 3.56 -0.78
CA MET A 278 28.75 3.01 0.49
C MET A 278 30.22 3.35 0.73
N ALA A 279 31.09 3.18 -0.28
CA ALA A 279 32.50 3.54 -0.18
C ALA A 279 32.71 5.04 0.07
N SER A 280 31.90 5.89 -0.56
CA SER A 280 31.95 7.34 -0.32
C SER A 280 31.63 7.70 1.13
N LEU A 281 30.62 7.05 1.73
CA LEU A 281 30.24 7.25 3.13
C LEU A 281 31.33 6.81 4.11
N GLU A 282 32.04 5.72 3.80
CA GLU A 282 33.15 5.24 4.61
C GLU A 282 34.38 6.16 4.54
N SER A 283 34.53 6.90 3.45
CA SER A 283 35.60 7.89 3.28
C SER A 283 35.35 9.24 3.96
N GLU A 284 34.12 9.49 4.44
CA GLU A 284 33.78 10.70 5.17
C GLU A 284 34.47 10.75 6.55
N PRO A 285 34.72 11.95 7.10
CA PRO A 285 35.26 12.10 8.45
C PRO A 285 34.37 11.40 9.50
N VAL A 286 35.01 10.83 10.54
CA VAL A 286 34.31 10.04 11.58
C VAL A 286 33.26 10.85 12.35
N ASP A 287 33.46 12.15 12.43
CA ASP A 287 32.59 13.16 13.05
C ASP A 287 31.41 13.60 12.16
N CYS A 288 31.35 13.12 10.91
CA CYS A 288 30.22 13.33 10.03
C CYS A 288 29.37 12.05 9.94
N ILE A 289 28.09 12.14 10.34
CA ILE A 289 27.12 11.05 10.17
C ILE A 289 26.02 11.53 9.24
N SER A 290 26.11 11.13 7.98
CA SER A 290 25.13 11.38 6.91
C SER A 290 24.28 10.14 6.61
N ASN A 291 24.72 8.95 7.04
CA ASN A 291 24.02 7.69 6.82
C ASN A 291 24.09 6.73 8.01
N PHE A 292 23.08 5.86 8.11
CA PHE A 292 22.98 4.80 9.11
C PHE A 292 24.22 3.91 9.21
N ILE A 293 24.88 3.59 8.09
CA ILE A 293 26.05 2.69 8.11
C ILE A 293 27.27 3.29 8.81
N GLN A 294 27.31 4.61 8.98
CA GLN A 294 28.39 5.29 9.70
C GLN A 294 28.21 5.20 11.23
N SER A 295 27.02 4.83 11.71
CA SER A 295 26.73 4.69 13.13
C SER A 295 27.54 3.56 13.78
N GLU A 296 27.92 3.74 15.06
CA GLU A 296 28.60 2.69 15.81
C GLU A 296 27.70 1.45 15.96
N PHE A 297 26.38 1.63 16.02
CA PHE A 297 25.41 0.55 16.04
C PHE A 297 25.58 -0.37 14.82
N TRP A 298 25.53 0.17 13.60
CA TRP A 298 25.71 -0.62 12.39
C TRP A 298 27.11 -1.24 12.31
N LYS A 299 28.16 -0.45 12.57
CA LYS A 299 29.54 -0.94 12.59
C LYS A 299 29.71 -2.12 13.53
N SER A 300 29.12 -2.07 14.73
CA SER A 300 29.16 -3.19 15.68
C SER A 300 28.42 -4.43 15.16
N LYS A 301 27.31 -4.23 14.44
CA LYS A 301 26.43 -5.28 13.94
C LYS A 301 27.00 -6.06 12.74
N VAL A 302 27.99 -5.53 12.02
CA VAL A 302 28.57 -6.16 10.82
C VAL A 302 29.96 -6.79 11.03
N LYS A 303 30.56 -6.63 12.22
CA LYS A 303 31.94 -7.08 12.55
C LYS A 303 32.13 -8.60 12.51
N ASP A 304 31.06 -9.36 12.62
CA ASP A 304 31.02 -10.81 12.78
C ASP A 304 31.13 -11.59 11.46
N LYS A 305 30.90 -10.96 10.31
CA LYS A 305 30.92 -11.65 9.01
C LYS A 305 31.65 -10.81 7.95
N PRO A 306 32.60 -11.39 7.20
CA PRO A 306 33.19 -10.70 6.05
C PRO A 306 32.22 -10.69 4.85
N GLY A 307 32.39 -9.72 3.96
CA GLY A 307 31.61 -9.61 2.72
C GLY A 307 30.67 -8.39 2.70
N ILE A 308 29.95 -8.25 1.59
CA ILE A 308 29.06 -7.11 1.37
C ILE A 308 27.79 -7.30 2.19
N GLN A 309 27.57 -6.41 3.14
CA GLN A 309 26.43 -6.43 4.06
C GLN A 309 25.61 -5.17 3.88
N ILE A 310 24.34 -5.36 3.50
CA ILE A 310 23.42 -4.29 3.15
C ILE A 310 22.39 -4.14 4.29
N PRO A 311 22.23 -2.95 4.89
CA PRO A 311 21.16 -2.73 5.86
C PRO A 311 19.79 -2.80 5.17
N LEU A 312 18.80 -3.32 5.88
CA LEU A 312 17.39 -3.24 5.51
C LEU A 312 16.61 -2.46 6.57
N PHE A 313 15.82 -1.50 6.12
CA PHE A 313 14.84 -0.83 6.97
C PHE A 313 13.47 -1.39 6.66
N LYS A 314 12.85 -1.99 7.68
CA LYS A 314 11.52 -2.57 7.60
C LYS A 314 10.51 -1.58 8.16
N PHE A 315 9.41 -1.38 7.46
CA PHE A 315 8.32 -0.49 7.84
C PHE A 315 7.03 -1.28 7.99
N TYR A 316 6.18 -0.85 8.91
CA TYR A 316 4.81 -1.32 9.01
C TYR A 316 3.84 -0.14 9.14
N ASP A 317 2.74 -0.23 8.40
CA ASP A 317 1.64 0.73 8.43
C ASP A 317 0.31 0.02 8.20
N ASP A 318 -0.75 0.52 8.84
CA ASP A 318 -2.11 0.10 8.55
C ASP A 318 -2.85 1.22 7.81
N TYR A 319 -3.31 0.96 6.59
CA TYR A 319 -3.95 1.96 5.73
C TYR A 319 -5.31 1.51 5.22
N ASN A 320 -6.17 2.47 4.87
CA ASN A 320 -7.49 2.20 4.32
C ASN A 320 -7.46 2.29 2.80
N VAL A 321 -7.85 1.21 2.12
CA VAL A 321 -8.03 1.22 0.66
C VAL A 321 -9.34 1.96 0.36
N ASN A 322 -9.27 3.02 -0.46
CA ASN A 322 -10.41 3.83 -0.97
C ASN A 322 -10.97 4.93 -0.06
N ASN A 323 -10.29 5.32 1.02
CA ASN A 323 -10.70 6.45 1.86
C ASN A 323 -12.20 6.40 2.22
N SER A 324 -12.69 5.19 2.53
CA SER A 324 -14.10 4.91 2.76
C SER A 324 -14.58 5.73 3.96
N LEU A 325 -15.36 6.79 3.72
CA LEU A 325 -15.96 7.57 4.80
C LEU A 325 -17.17 6.79 5.34
N GLY A 326 -17.03 6.14 6.50
CA GLY A 326 -18.16 5.51 7.18
C GLY A 326 -17.78 4.48 8.25
N PRO A 327 -18.76 3.98 9.04
CA PRO A 327 -18.54 3.00 10.11
C PRO A 327 -18.07 1.61 9.63
N HIS A 328 -18.05 1.37 8.31
CA HIS A 328 -17.49 0.17 7.68
C HIS A 328 -16.08 0.40 7.10
N ALA A 329 -15.45 1.54 7.38
CA ALA A 329 -14.08 1.81 6.95
C ALA A 329 -13.08 0.84 7.56
N GLU A 330 -13.31 0.43 8.82
CA GLU A 330 -12.40 -0.43 9.58
C GLU A 330 -12.30 -1.86 9.01
N SER A 331 -13.36 -2.40 8.40
CA SER A 331 -13.34 -3.76 7.83
C SER A 331 -12.54 -3.87 6.51
N GLY A 332 -12.09 -2.74 5.95
CA GLY A 332 -11.27 -2.67 4.75
C GLY A 332 -9.82 -2.24 5.00
N LYS A 333 -9.41 -2.09 6.26
CA LYS A 333 -8.04 -1.68 6.62
C LYS A 333 -7.06 -2.80 6.28
N LEU A 334 -5.96 -2.45 5.62
CA LEU A 334 -4.88 -3.37 5.29
C LEU A 334 -3.64 -3.04 6.11
N GLY A 335 -3.01 -4.09 6.65
CA GLY A 335 -1.66 -4.03 7.18
C GLY A 335 -0.67 -4.28 6.05
N GLY A 336 0.27 -3.35 5.89
CA GLY A 336 1.35 -3.45 4.91
C GLY A 336 2.71 -3.53 5.59
N VAL A 337 3.51 -4.51 5.20
CA VAL A 337 4.93 -4.61 5.55
C VAL A 337 5.77 -4.26 4.35
N TYR A 338 6.68 -3.32 4.54
CA TYR A 338 7.57 -2.81 3.51
C TYR A 338 9.03 -2.91 3.94
N CYS A 339 9.95 -3.01 2.99
CA CYS A 339 11.38 -2.93 3.21
C CYS A 339 12.01 -1.90 2.27
N SER A 340 13.12 -1.31 2.69
CA SER A 340 13.93 -0.41 1.85
C SER A 340 15.41 -0.57 2.16
N ILE A 341 16.24 -0.16 1.20
CA ILE A 341 17.70 -0.20 1.30
C ILE A 341 18.21 1.22 1.60
N PRO A 342 18.62 1.54 2.83
CA PRO A 342 19.06 2.89 3.22
C PRO A 342 20.49 3.19 2.77
N VAL A 343 21.10 2.35 1.93
CA VAL A 343 22.38 2.60 1.25
C VAL A 343 22.22 2.76 -0.26
N LEU A 344 20.99 2.81 -0.78
CA LEU A 344 20.80 3.32 -2.13
C LEU A 344 21.23 4.80 -2.18
N PRO A 345 21.83 5.25 -3.31
CA PRO A 345 22.16 6.65 -3.51
C PRO A 345 20.94 7.54 -3.26
N PRO A 346 21.10 8.75 -2.70
CA PRO A 346 19.97 9.61 -2.30
C PRO A 346 18.94 9.84 -3.43
N LYS A 347 19.41 10.03 -4.66
CA LYS A 347 18.56 10.20 -5.86
C LYS A 347 17.62 9.01 -6.14
N MET A 348 17.98 7.82 -5.69
CA MET A 348 17.19 6.60 -5.85
C MET A 348 16.33 6.34 -4.62
N ARG A 349 16.89 6.53 -3.43
CA ARG A 349 16.21 6.21 -2.16
C ARG A 349 14.87 6.92 -1.99
N SER A 350 14.74 8.15 -2.48
CA SER A 350 13.51 8.94 -2.38
C SER A 350 12.39 8.47 -3.32
N LEU A 351 12.66 7.53 -4.23
CA LEU A 351 11.66 7.01 -5.17
C LEU A 351 10.82 5.93 -4.48
N VAL A 352 9.50 6.03 -4.62
CA VAL A 352 8.54 5.02 -4.11
C VAL A 352 8.81 3.64 -4.72
N ASP A 353 9.40 3.58 -5.91
CA ASP A 353 9.77 2.32 -6.59
C ASP A 353 10.86 1.53 -5.85
N ASN A 354 11.59 2.17 -4.93
CA ASN A 354 12.62 1.54 -4.10
C ASN A 354 12.12 1.20 -2.68
N ILE A 355 10.79 1.17 -2.50
CA ILE A 355 10.11 0.64 -1.31
C ILE A 355 9.48 -0.70 -1.70
N PHE A 356 10.06 -1.78 -1.19
CA PHE A 356 9.65 -3.15 -1.50
C PHE A 356 8.49 -3.56 -0.61
N VAL A 357 7.34 -3.89 -1.18
CA VAL A 357 6.25 -4.53 -0.43
C VAL A 357 6.64 -5.97 -0.16
N VAL A 358 6.44 -6.44 1.09
CA VAL A 358 6.79 -7.80 1.52
C VAL A 358 5.55 -8.58 1.94
N LEU A 359 4.62 -7.93 2.63
CA LEU A 359 3.41 -8.59 3.13
C LEU A 359 2.22 -7.64 3.08
N LEU A 360 1.08 -8.13 2.61
CA LEU A 360 -0.22 -7.47 2.67
C LEU A 360 -1.24 -8.41 3.30
N PHE A 361 -1.94 -7.93 4.33
CA PHE A 361 -2.98 -8.68 5.03
C PHE A 361 -4.09 -7.73 5.50
N LYS A 362 -5.27 -8.23 5.85
CA LYS A 362 -6.30 -7.37 6.46
C LYS A 362 -5.92 -7.10 7.91
N SER A 363 -5.96 -5.85 8.36
CA SER A 363 -5.53 -5.50 9.73
C SER A 363 -6.30 -6.27 10.82
N GLN A 364 -7.57 -6.60 10.58
CA GLN A 364 -8.38 -7.44 11.48
C GLN A 364 -7.82 -8.86 11.66
N ASP A 365 -7.16 -9.41 10.63
CA ASP A 365 -6.68 -10.79 10.64
C ASP A 365 -5.50 -10.92 11.62
N ARG A 366 -4.75 -9.83 11.86
CA ARG A 366 -3.72 -9.77 12.91
C ARG A 366 -4.31 -9.87 14.31
N GLU A 367 -5.47 -9.27 14.55
CA GLU A 367 -6.15 -9.40 15.84
C GLU A 367 -6.68 -10.82 16.05
N LEU A 368 -7.10 -11.48 14.96
CA LEU A 368 -7.63 -12.85 14.98
C LEU A 368 -6.53 -13.92 15.12
N PHE A 369 -5.44 -13.82 14.36
CA PHE A 369 -4.39 -14.85 14.25
C PHE A 369 -3.10 -14.49 14.99
N SER A 370 -3.01 -13.30 15.59
CA SER A 370 -1.87 -12.76 16.32
C SER A 370 -0.63 -12.42 15.47
N ASN A 371 0.26 -11.60 16.05
CA ASN A 371 1.53 -11.20 15.43
C ASN A 371 2.43 -12.39 15.08
N ASP A 372 2.42 -13.46 15.89
CA ASP A 372 3.26 -14.63 15.67
C ASP A 372 3.00 -15.25 14.30
N ILE A 373 1.73 -15.49 13.96
CA ILE A 373 1.35 -16.10 12.67
C ILE A 373 1.56 -15.13 11.52
N ILE A 374 1.18 -13.86 11.69
CA ILE A 374 1.23 -12.86 10.61
C ILE A 374 2.67 -12.56 10.18
N PHE A 375 3.59 -12.40 11.14
CA PHE A 375 4.95 -11.95 10.82
C PHE A 375 5.96 -13.08 10.69
N GLN A 376 5.60 -14.33 11.01
CA GLN A 376 6.49 -15.49 10.93
C GLN A 376 7.24 -15.56 9.60
N LYS A 377 6.52 -15.47 8.47
CA LYS A 377 7.14 -15.59 7.15
C LYS A 377 8.14 -14.47 6.85
N VAL A 378 7.87 -13.26 7.34
CA VAL A 378 8.77 -12.10 7.17
C VAL A 378 10.03 -12.29 8.01
N ILE A 379 9.91 -12.83 9.22
CA ILE A 379 11.04 -13.10 10.10
C ILE A 379 11.93 -14.19 9.48
N GLU A 380 11.35 -15.30 9.03
CA GLU A 380 12.09 -16.37 8.33
C GLU A 380 12.86 -15.86 7.12
N GLU A 381 12.24 -14.98 6.32
CA GLU A 381 12.91 -14.37 5.16
C GLU A 381 14.06 -13.45 5.59
N LEU A 382 13.90 -12.67 6.65
CA LEU A 382 14.99 -11.81 7.18
C LEU A 382 16.13 -12.63 7.78
N GLU A 383 15.84 -13.76 8.42
CA GLU A 383 16.84 -14.72 8.92
C GLU A 383 17.64 -15.32 7.76
N ASP A 384 16.96 -15.81 6.71
CA ASP A 384 17.60 -16.37 5.52
C ASP A 384 18.49 -15.33 4.80
N LEU A 385 18.00 -14.10 4.64
CA LEU A 385 18.77 -13.01 4.05
C LEU A 385 20.02 -12.63 4.86
N GLN A 386 20.00 -12.82 6.18
CA GLN A 386 21.13 -12.57 7.07
C GLN A 386 22.16 -13.72 7.04
N GLU A 387 21.69 -14.95 7.08
CA GLU A 387 22.54 -16.15 7.15
C GLU A 387 23.07 -16.55 5.77
N ASN A 388 22.18 -16.68 4.79
CA ASN A 388 22.47 -17.22 3.47
C ASN A 388 22.69 -16.12 2.43
N GLY A 389 22.02 -14.98 2.58
CA GLY A 389 22.14 -13.85 1.64
C GLY A 389 21.58 -14.19 0.25
N ILE A 390 21.90 -13.36 -0.74
CA ILE A 390 21.46 -13.52 -2.12
C ILE A 390 22.67 -13.54 -3.03
N THR A 391 22.72 -14.52 -3.95
CA THR A 391 23.69 -14.49 -5.05
C THR A 391 23.14 -13.64 -6.19
N ILE A 392 23.87 -12.57 -6.53
CA ILE A 392 23.56 -11.66 -7.64
C ILE A 392 24.61 -11.81 -8.75
N CYS A 393 24.21 -11.58 -10.00
CA CYS A 393 25.09 -11.51 -11.15
C CYS A 393 25.08 -10.09 -11.75
N VAL A 394 26.17 -9.34 -11.55
CA VAL A 394 26.31 -7.96 -12.03
C VAL A 394 27.53 -7.90 -12.94
N ASP A 395 27.37 -7.38 -14.16
CA ASP A 395 28.45 -7.28 -15.16
C ASP A 395 29.18 -8.61 -15.43
N GLY A 396 28.45 -9.73 -15.35
CA GLY A 396 28.98 -11.09 -15.52
C GLY A 396 29.71 -11.66 -14.30
N ILE A 397 29.78 -10.90 -13.20
CA ILE A 397 30.40 -11.32 -11.94
C ILE A 397 29.31 -11.81 -10.99
N SER A 398 29.40 -13.08 -10.59
CA SER A 398 28.54 -13.65 -9.55
C SER A 398 29.14 -13.43 -8.17
N GLN A 399 28.35 -12.87 -7.26
CA GLN A 399 28.77 -12.62 -5.88
C GLN A 399 27.59 -12.70 -4.92
N THR A 400 27.87 -13.09 -3.68
CA THR A 400 26.86 -13.16 -2.62
C THR A 400 26.86 -11.89 -1.80
N VAL A 401 25.67 -11.31 -1.62
CA VAL A 401 25.42 -10.15 -0.77
C VAL A 401 24.53 -10.56 0.39
N TYR A 402 24.84 -10.10 1.59
CA TYR A 402 24.07 -10.41 2.80
C TYR A 402 23.26 -9.19 3.22
N PHE A 403 22.13 -9.41 3.87
CA PHE A 403 21.30 -8.32 4.36
C PHE A 403 21.09 -8.45 5.86
N ARG A 404 21.17 -7.33 6.58
CA ARG A 404 20.82 -7.31 8.00
C ARG A 404 19.74 -6.31 8.27
N LEU A 405 18.80 -6.68 9.13
CA LEU A 405 17.81 -5.75 9.62
C LEU A 405 18.51 -4.62 10.40
N GLY A 406 18.43 -3.40 9.86
CA GLY A 406 18.95 -2.19 10.49
C GLY A 406 17.95 -1.65 11.50
N LEU A 407 16.73 -1.33 11.03
CA LEU A 407 15.68 -0.71 11.83
C LEU A 407 14.31 -1.30 11.46
N ILE A 408 13.43 -1.33 12.46
CA ILE A 408 11.99 -1.51 12.27
C ILE A 408 11.32 -0.18 12.61
N LEU A 409 10.51 0.31 11.67
CA LEU A 409 9.95 1.65 11.63
C LEU A 409 8.44 1.59 11.43
N GLY A 410 7.76 2.65 11.85
CA GLY A 410 6.31 2.80 11.76
C GLY A 410 5.84 3.91 12.70
N ASP A 411 4.54 4.19 12.69
CA ASP A 411 3.94 5.09 13.66
C ASP A 411 3.87 4.44 15.06
N ASN A 412 3.55 5.23 16.08
CA ASN A 412 3.49 4.72 17.45
C ASN A 412 2.48 3.57 17.60
N LEU A 413 1.32 3.66 16.95
CA LEU A 413 0.29 2.61 17.03
C LEU A 413 0.77 1.33 16.36
N GLY A 414 1.31 1.42 15.14
CA GLY A 414 1.79 0.29 14.36
C GLY A 414 2.98 -0.41 15.02
N VAL A 415 3.99 0.34 15.49
CA VAL A 415 5.18 -0.25 16.11
C VAL A 415 4.84 -0.91 17.46
N ASN A 416 4.09 -0.24 18.33
CA ASN A 416 3.72 -0.84 19.62
C ASN A 416 2.86 -2.09 19.44
N SER A 417 1.85 -2.03 18.56
CA SER A 417 0.97 -3.18 18.31
C SER A 417 1.71 -4.37 17.72
N MET A 418 2.67 -4.14 16.83
CA MET A 418 3.49 -5.19 16.23
C MET A 418 4.53 -5.79 17.18
N PHE A 419 5.03 -5.00 18.12
CA PHE A 419 5.99 -5.44 19.14
C PHE A 419 5.33 -5.97 20.41
N ASP A 420 4.01 -6.18 20.39
CA ASP A 420 3.25 -6.67 21.54
C ASP A 420 3.42 -5.78 22.79
N PHE A 421 3.52 -4.47 22.59
CA PHE A 421 3.35 -3.46 23.63
C PHE A 421 1.93 -2.92 23.61
N VAL A 422 1.54 -2.28 24.72
CA VAL A 422 0.29 -1.53 24.77
C VAL A 422 0.33 -0.37 23.77
N SER A 423 -0.69 -0.28 22.93
CA SER A 423 -0.75 0.70 21.84
C SER A 423 -1.48 2.00 22.20
N CYS A 424 -2.01 2.09 23.43
CA CYS A 424 -2.81 3.22 23.89
C CYS A 424 -1.99 4.17 24.78
N PHE A 425 -2.06 5.47 24.50
CA PHE A 425 -1.40 6.50 25.31
C PHE A 425 -1.98 6.67 26.71
N THR A 426 -3.20 6.18 26.97
CA THR A 426 -3.78 6.21 28.32
C THR A 426 -3.31 5.05 29.19
N ALA A 427 -2.48 4.13 28.68
CA ALA A 427 -1.88 3.09 29.50
C ALA A 427 -0.91 3.68 30.54
N ASN A 428 -0.74 2.98 31.66
CA ASN A 428 0.19 3.40 32.71
C ASN A 428 1.64 3.44 32.20
N HIS A 429 2.01 2.54 31.29
CA HIS A 429 3.35 2.43 30.73
C HIS A 429 3.28 2.34 29.19
N SER A 430 2.95 3.44 28.52
CA SER A 430 2.74 3.50 27.07
C SER A 430 4.03 3.62 26.24
N CYS A 431 5.18 3.88 26.88
CA CYS A 431 6.45 4.01 26.19
C CYS A 431 7.10 2.64 25.92
N ARG A 432 7.54 2.40 24.67
CA ARG A 432 8.31 1.21 24.30
C ARG A 432 9.78 1.27 24.70
N PHE A 433 10.31 2.47 24.95
CA PHE A 433 11.73 2.65 25.28
C PHE A 433 11.99 2.66 26.78
N CYS A 434 11.02 3.09 27.59
CA CYS A 434 11.18 3.17 29.04
C CYS A 434 9.92 2.74 29.79
N LYS A 435 10.08 2.53 31.09
CA LYS A 435 9.06 2.06 32.04
C LYS A 435 8.43 3.20 32.84
N ILE A 436 8.53 4.45 32.37
CA ILE A 436 7.95 5.58 33.08
C ILE A 436 6.43 5.43 33.21
N HIS A 437 5.90 5.76 34.39
CA HIS A 437 4.46 5.78 34.63
C HIS A 437 3.84 7.04 34.01
N ARG A 438 2.62 6.93 33.48
CA ARG A 438 1.88 8.03 32.80
C ARG A 438 1.83 9.31 33.65
N ASP A 439 1.62 9.18 34.96
CA ASP A 439 1.54 10.32 35.86
C ASP A 439 2.86 11.12 35.94
N ALA A 440 4.01 10.44 35.82
CA ALA A 440 5.33 11.08 35.75
C ALA A 440 5.67 11.54 34.33
N LEU A 441 5.22 10.81 33.31
CA LEU A 441 5.45 11.12 31.89
C LEU A 441 4.97 12.53 31.51
N HIS A 442 3.88 13.01 32.11
CA HIS A 442 3.36 14.37 31.86
C HIS A 442 4.35 15.50 32.21
N PHE A 443 5.31 15.24 33.09
CA PHE A 443 6.26 16.23 33.59
C PHE A 443 7.70 15.92 33.19
N ALA A 444 7.95 14.75 32.61
CA ALA A 444 9.27 14.36 32.16
C ALA A 444 9.72 15.24 30.99
N SER A 445 10.92 15.83 31.12
CA SER A 445 11.57 16.63 30.07
C SER A 445 12.93 16.05 29.67
N GLU A 446 13.43 15.09 30.43
CA GLU A 446 14.69 14.40 30.21
C GLU A 446 14.46 12.89 30.32
N GLU A 447 15.30 12.12 29.61
CA GLU A 447 15.33 10.67 29.73
C GLU A 447 15.88 10.26 31.09
N ASP A 448 15.22 9.31 31.76
CA ASP A 448 15.75 8.67 32.98
C ASP A 448 16.36 7.30 32.61
N PRO A 449 17.70 7.17 32.61
CA PRO A 449 18.38 5.93 32.25
C PRO A 449 17.98 4.73 33.13
N SER A 450 17.54 4.97 34.37
CA SER A 450 17.14 3.90 35.28
C SER A 450 15.81 3.25 34.90
N LEU A 451 15.00 3.95 34.10
CA LEU A 451 13.70 3.50 33.62
C LEU A 451 13.77 2.90 32.22
N LEU A 452 14.92 2.94 31.54
CA LEU A 452 15.06 2.37 30.20
C LEU A 452 14.77 0.87 30.20
N ARG A 453 14.02 0.43 29.19
CA ARG A 453 13.82 -0.99 28.95
C ARG A 453 15.12 -1.60 28.44
N ASN A 454 15.35 -2.85 28.81
CA ASN A 454 16.45 -3.66 28.32
C ASN A 454 15.99 -5.12 28.28
N VAL A 455 16.79 -6.00 27.69
CA VAL A 455 16.44 -7.43 27.53
C VAL A 455 16.05 -8.08 28.86
N ASN A 456 16.77 -7.76 29.94
CA ASN A 456 16.55 -8.37 31.25
C ASN A 456 15.23 -7.91 31.88
N ASN A 457 14.99 -6.58 31.97
CA ASN A 457 13.77 -6.07 32.58
C ASN A 457 12.52 -6.33 31.72
N TYR A 458 12.67 -6.40 30.40
CA TYR A 458 11.61 -6.82 29.49
C TYR A 458 11.22 -8.28 29.74
N SER A 459 12.20 -9.18 29.90
CA SER A 459 11.92 -10.58 30.22
C SER A 459 11.16 -10.74 31.53
N VAL A 460 11.49 -9.94 32.55
CA VAL A 460 10.75 -9.88 33.82
C VAL A 460 9.33 -9.35 33.61
N ASP A 461 9.16 -8.32 32.79
CA ASP A 461 7.85 -7.73 32.48
C ASP A 461 6.93 -8.72 31.74
N VAL A 462 7.47 -9.47 30.77
CA VAL A 462 6.77 -10.56 30.07
C VAL A 462 6.32 -11.63 31.07
N LEU A 463 7.19 -12.06 31.98
CA LEU A 463 6.87 -13.08 32.99
C LEU A 463 5.85 -12.60 34.03
N THR A 464 5.84 -11.29 34.32
CA THR A 464 4.87 -10.67 35.23
C THR A 464 3.45 -10.81 34.69
N ASN A 465 3.28 -10.81 33.36
CA ASN A 465 2.01 -11.00 32.66
C ASN A 465 0.90 -10.05 33.16
N ASP A 466 1.29 -8.81 33.46
CA ASP A 466 0.39 -7.71 33.84
C ASP A 466 0.65 -6.50 32.94
N VAL A 467 -0.20 -6.34 31.93
CA VAL A 467 -0.11 -5.25 30.95
C VAL A 467 -0.26 -3.88 31.61
N SER A 468 -1.07 -3.77 32.68
CA SER A 468 -1.30 -2.52 33.38
C SER A 468 -0.06 -2.09 34.18
N ALA A 469 0.67 -3.04 34.76
CA ALA A 469 1.88 -2.79 35.54
C ALA A 469 3.14 -2.64 34.68
N THR A 470 3.16 -3.17 33.45
CA THR A 470 4.39 -3.26 32.66
C THR A 470 4.32 -2.60 31.29
N GLY A 471 3.12 -2.44 30.71
CA GLY A 471 2.93 -2.00 29.33
C GLY A 471 3.29 -3.05 28.26
N VAL A 472 3.68 -4.26 28.66
CA VAL A 472 4.01 -5.38 27.75
C VAL A 472 2.81 -6.32 27.68
N VAL A 473 2.34 -6.65 26.48
CA VAL A 473 1.21 -7.56 26.25
C VAL A 473 1.69 -9.01 26.29
N LYS A 474 2.76 -9.32 25.56
CA LYS A 474 3.43 -10.63 25.55
C LYS A 474 4.84 -10.50 24.99
N ASN A 475 5.59 -11.60 24.98
CA ASN A 475 6.87 -11.65 24.27
C ASN A 475 6.63 -11.43 22.76
N SER A 476 7.34 -10.47 22.18
CA SER A 476 7.22 -10.20 20.75
C SER A 476 7.86 -11.30 19.92
N VAL A 477 7.17 -11.73 18.86
CA VAL A 477 7.71 -12.65 17.85
C VAL A 477 9.03 -12.13 17.26
N TRP A 478 9.19 -10.81 17.13
CA TRP A 478 10.39 -10.19 16.56
C TRP A 478 11.66 -10.44 17.37
N ASN A 479 11.55 -10.79 18.65
CA ASN A 479 12.70 -11.15 19.49
C ASN A 479 13.35 -12.48 19.05
N SER A 480 12.72 -13.26 18.17
CA SER A 480 13.35 -14.47 17.60
C SER A 480 14.43 -14.14 16.58
N LEU A 481 14.34 -12.99 15.92
CA LEU A 481 15.26 -12.59 14.85
C LEU A 481 16.67 -12.32 15.42
N PRO A 482 17.72 -13.06 14.99
CA PRO A 482 19.05 -12.91 15.57
C PRO A 482 19.63 -11.51 15.37
N GLY A 483 20.15 -10.93 16.46
CA GLY A 483 20.72 -9.58 16.46
C GLY A 483 19.68 -8.46 16.48
N PHE A 484 18.43 -8.77 16.84
CA PHE A 484 17.36 -7.80 17.11
C PHE A 484 16.66 -8.11 18.44
N HIS A 485 16.29 -7.06 19.16
CA HIS A 485 15.39 -7.13 20.32
C HIS A 485 14.52 -5.87 20.32
N VAL A 486 13.28 -5.96 20.80
CA VAL A 486 12.33 -4.83 20.77
C VAL A 486 12.63 -3.69 21.75
N THR A 487 13.65 -3.84 22.61
CA THR A 487 14.04 -2.86 23.64
C THR A 487 15.43 -2.30 23.43
#